data_AF-A0A5R9NNF2-F1
#
_entry.id   AF-A0A5R9NNF2-F1
#
_cell.length_a   1.000
_cell.length_b   1.000
_cell.length_c   1.000
_cell.angle_alpha   90.00
_cell.angle_beta   90.00
_cell.angle_gamma   90.00
#
_symmetry.space_group_name_H-M   'P 1'
#
loop_
_entity.id
_entity.type
_entity.pdbx_description
1 polymer ?
#
loop_
_entity_poly.entity_id
_entity_poly.type
_entity_poly.pdbx_seq_one_letter_code
_entity_poly.pdbx_strand_id
1 'polypeptide(L)'
;MITGRDIGERFIRAVQIMGGLYSVGPSQSRAAWVEIPYTQADKNGWGSERLAAERQAFWNSINHSPKPWEITEAEEALGWLKYVEDENERLCLTSWARCMATKLVFKDWCKRAGIHPETGRRRKERAILRILLALSRKPFQHNEIDVSALLPDAPEIGDKDVIIAENVTHWRAPDAKPSAFEFDDSLRDFSWAEAQNERRKQREAKRKAA
;
A
#
# COMPACT_ATOMS: atom_id res chain seq x y z
N MET A 1 7.40 -20.10 -14.13
CA MET A 1 6.37 -19.08 -13.84
C MET A 1 7.03 -18.01 -13.00
N ILE A 2 6.82 -16.73 -13.31
CA ILE A 2 7.31 -15.62 -12.47
C ILE A 2 6.54 -15.66 -11.14
N THR A 3 7.27 -15.69 -10.03
CA THR A 3 6.70 -15.63 -8.69
C THR A 3 6.74 -14.19 -8.15
N GLY A 4 5.96 -13.90 -7.09
CA GLY A 4 5.96 -12.58 -6.47
C GLY A 4 7.32 -12.21 -5.87
N ARG A 5 8.09 -13.22 -5.45
CA ARG A 5 9.46 -13.06 -4.97
C ARG A 5 10.40 -12.63 -6.10
N ASP A 6 10.29 -13.25 -7.28
CA ASP A 6 11.11 -12.89 -8.45
C ASP A 6 10.88 -11.43 -8.86
N ILE A 7 9.63 -10.96 -8.78
CA ILE A 7 9.29 -9.55 -9.02
C ILE A 7 9.99 -8.66 -7.99
N GLY A 8 9.88 -8.99 -6.71
CA GLY A 8 10.56 -8.24 -5.64
C GLY A 8 12.07 -8.17 -5.83
N GLU A 9 12.72 -9.29 -6.16
CA GLU A 9 14.16 -9.36 -6.40
C GLU A 9 14.57 -8.54 -7.63
N ARG A 10 13.78 -8.56 -8.71
CA ARG A 10 14.00 -7.69 -9.88
C ARG A 10 13.92 -6.22 -9.54
N PHE A 11 12.97 -5.78 -8.70
CA PHE A 11 12.90 -4.39 -8.25
C PHE A 11 14.11 -3.99 -7.40
N ILE A 12 14.58 -4.86 -6.50
CA ILE A 12 15.79 -4.59 -5.70
C ILE A 12 17.00 -4.43 -6.62
N ARG A 13 17.17 -5.36 -7.58
CA ARG A 13 18.26 -5.31 -8.56
C ARG A 13 18.18 -4.07 -9.44
N ALA A 14 16.99 -3.71 -9.91
CA ALA A 14 16.76 -2.51 -10.71
C ALA A 14 17.20 -1.24 -9.97
N VAL A 15 16.86 -1.10 -8.68
CA VAL A 15 17.29 0.06 -7.89
C VAL A 15 18.80 0.07 -7.64
N GLN A 16 19.44 -1.10 -7.45
CA GLN A 16 20.90 -1.19 -7.35
C GLN A 16 21.60 -0.73 -8.63
N ILE A 17 21.11 -1.19 -9.80
CA ILE A 17 21.63 -0.82 -11.12
C ILE A 17 21.46 0.68 -11.35
N MET A 18 20.25 1.20 -11.13
CA MET A 18 19.94 2.63 -11.33
C MET A 18 20.69 3.53 -10.35
N GLY A 19 20.95 3.08 -9.12
CA GLY A 19 21.79 3.80 -8.17
C GLY A 19 23.27 3.80 -8.54
N GLY A 20 23.72 2.81 -9.31
CA GLY A 20 25.08 2.72 -9.86
C GLY A 20 25.26 3.47 -11.19
N LEU A 21 24.18 3.90 -11.84
CA LEU A 21 24.28 4.81 -12.98
C LEU A 21 24.88 6.15 -12.54
N TYR A 22 25.56 6.81 -13.47
CA TYR A 22 26.01 8.17 -13.27
C TYR A 22 24.81 9.07 -12.96
N SER A 23 24.86 9.78 -11.83
CA SER A 23 23.82 10.72 -11.45
C SER A 23 23.82 11.89 -12.45
N VAL A 24 22.80 11.95 -13.31
CA VAL A 24 22.55 13.11 -14.17
C VAL A 24 21.85 14.19 -13.35
N GLY A 25 22.59 15.24 -13.01
CA GLY A 25 22.10 16.39 -12.25
C GLY A 25 23.14 16.89 -11.26
N PRO A 26 23.02 18.14 -10.77
CA PRO A 26 23.92 18.65 -9.74
C PRO A 26 23.83 17.73 -8.53
N SER A 27 24.98 17.20 -8.08
CA SER A 27 25.04 16.45 -6.83
C SER A 27 24.49 17.34 -5.71
N GLN A 28 23.81 16.76 -4.72
CA GLN A 28 23.46 17.55 -3.54
C GLN A 28 24.76 18.01 -2.89
N SER A 29 25.09 19.28 -3.09
CA SER A 29 26.32 19.93 -2.64
C SER A 29 26.40 19.85 -1.12
N ARG A 30 26.96 18.76 -0.61
CA ARG A 30 27.73 18.81 0.63
C ARG A 30 28.99 19.55 0.27
N ALA A 31 29.43 20.51 1.09
CA ALA A 31 30.65 21.27 0.86
C ALA A 31 31.80 20.33 0.48
N ALA A 32 32.02 20.17 -0.82
CA ALA A 32 32.96 19.22 -1.39
C ALA A 32 33.86 20.08 -2.26
N TRP A 33 35.16 19.98 -1.99
CA TRP A 33 36.18 20.49 -2.87
C TRP A 33 35.93 19.90 -4.26
N VAL A 34 35.86 20.75 -5.28
CA VAL A 34 35.70 20.32 -6.67
C VAL A 34 36.81 19.32 -6.97
N GLU A 35 36.45 18.12 -7.42
CA GLU A 35 37.43 17.17 -7.94
C GLU A 35 38.16 17.85 -9.09
N ILE A 36 39.45 18.16 -8.91
CA ILE A 36 40.26 18.80 -9.95
C ILE A 36 40.57 17.70 -10.99
N PRO A 37 40.03 17.77 -12.21
CA PRO A 37 40.41 16.81 -13.25
C PRO A 37 41.86 17.08 -13.63
N TYR A 38 42.76 16.14 -13.32
CA TYR A 38 44.17 16.24 -13.71
C TYR A 38 44.30 16.11 -15.22
N THR A 39 44.92 17.10 -15.86
CA THR A 39 45.20 17.06 -17.29
C THR A 39 46.38 16.14 -17.58
N GLN A 40 46.55 15.75 -18.84
CA GLN A 40 47.70 14.92 -19.24
C GLN A 40 49.04 15.60 -18.90
N ALA A 41 49.12 16.94 -18.94
CA ALA A 41 50.31 17.69 -18.56
C ALA A 41 50.66 17.51 -17.07
N ASP A 42 49.64 17.49 -16.20
CA ASP A 42 49.82 17.26 -14.76
C ASP A 42 50.30 15.82 -14.48
N LYS A 43 49.85 14.86 -15.30
CA LYS A 43 50.20 13.44 -15.19
C LYS A 43 51.60 13.12 -15.71
N ASN A 44 52.21 13.95 -16.56
CA ASN A 44 53.53 13.71 -17.12
C ASN A 44 54.67 13.77 -16.06
N GLY A 45 54.43 14.39 -14.91
CA GLY A 45 55.36 14.39 -13.77
C GLY A 45 55.14 13.25 -12.78
N TRP A 46 54.15 12.38 -13.01
CA TRP A 46 53.84 11.29 -12.09
C TRP A 46 54.76 10.10 -12.35
N GLY A 47 55.32 9.54 -11.28
CA GLY A 47 56.06 8.28 -11.35
C GLY A 47 55.17 7.12 -11.84
N SER A 48 55.81 6.03 -12.25
CA SER A 48 55.15 4.84 -12.82
C SER A 48 54.08 4.23 -11.91
N GLU A 49 54.30 4.23 -10.59
CA GLU A 49 53.38 3.65 -9.60
C GLU A 49 52.06 4.42 -9.51
N ARG A 50 52.10 5.75 -9.50
CA ARG A 50 50.90 6.60 -9.42
C ARG A 50 50.08 6.52 -10.70
N LEU A 51 50.73 6.46 -11.86
CA LEU A 51 50.05 6.25 -13.14
C LEU A 51 49.39 4.87 -13.23
N ALA A 52 50.03 3.83 -12.69
CA ALA A 52 49.45 2.49 -12.63
C ALA A 52 48.21 2.47 -11.72
N ALA A 53 48.27 3.11 -10.56
CA ALA A 53 47.14 3.21 -9.63
C ALA A 53 45.94 3.96 -10.25
N GLU A 54 46.18 5.07 -10.94
CA GLU A 54 45.13 5.81 -11.65
C GLU A 54 44.52 5.01 -12.81
N ARG A 55 45.35 4.30 -13.58
CA ARG A 55 44.87 3.43 -14.64
C ARG A 55 44.01 2.31 -14.06
N GLN A 56 44.42 1.72 -12.94
CA GLN A 56 43.63 0.69 -12.25
C GLN A 56 42.32 1.27 -11.72
N ALA A 57 42.32 2.46 -11.12
CA ALA A 57 41.12 3.14 -10.64
C ALA A 57 40.14 3.45 -11.80
N PHE A 58 40.65 3.88 -12.95
CA PHE A 58 39.85 4.09 -14.15
C PHE A 58 39.22 2.79 -14.68
N TRP A 59 39.99 1.72 -14.78
CA TRP A 59 39.42 0.43 -15.21
C TRP A 59 38.43 -0.13 -14.19
N ASN A 60 38.69 0.06 -12.89
CA ASN A 60 37.76 -0.31 -11.84
C ASN A 60 36.45 0.47 -11.97
N SER A 61 36.49 1.78 -12.24
CA SER A 61 35.26 2.57 -12.41
C SER A 61 34.44 2.13 -13.61
N ILE A 62 35.08 1.76 -14.72
CA ILE A 62 34.41 1.18 -15.89
C ILE A 62 33.80 -0.19 -15.54
N ASN A 63 34.54 -1.04 -14.84
CA ASN A 63 34.08 -2.37 -14.45
C ASN A 63 32.93 -2.33 -13.42
N HIS A 64 32.84 -1.27 -12.63
CA HIS A 64 31.73 -1.03 -11.69
C HIS A 64 30.50 -0.41 -12.35
N SER A 65 30.61 0.05 -13.60
CA SER A 65 29.47 0.57 -14.35
C SER A 65 28.53 -0.57 -14.76
N PRO A 66 27.21 -0.41 -14.60
CA PRO A 66 26.25 -1.43 -15.00
C PRO A 66 26.29 -1.67 -16.52
N LYS A 67 26.16 -2.93 -16.93
CA LYS A 67 26.19 -3.32 -18.34
C LYS A 67 24.88 -2.93 -19.04
N PRO A 68 24.88 -2.64 -20.36
CA PRO A 68 23.69 -2.19 -21.08
C PRO A 68 22.45 -3.11 -20.95
N TRP A 69 22.65 -4.43 -20.94
CA TRP A 69 21.54 -5.38 -20.77
C TRP A 69 20.97 -5.37 -19.34
N GLU A 70 21.79 -5.05 -18.34
CA GLU A 70 21.34 -4.90 -16.95
C GLU A 70 20.48 -3.65 -16.81
N ILE A 71 20.84 -2.57 -17.52
CA ILE A 71 20.03 -1.35 -17.60
C ILE A 71 18.68 -1.66 -18.24
N THR A 72 18.68 -2.42 -19.35
CA THR A 72 17.44 -2.82 -20.02
C THR A 72 16.55 -3.66 -19.10
N GLU A 73 17.12 -4.62 -18.36
CA GLU A 73 16.40 -5.42 -17.36
C GLU A 73 15.83 -4.55 -16.22
N ALA A 74 16.58 -3.54 -15.78
CA ALA A 74 16.14 -2.60 -14.76
C ALA A 74 14.99 -1.70 -15.25
N GLU A 75 15.08 -1.19 -16.48
CA GLU A 75 14.03 -0.39 -17.12
C GLU A 75 12.74 -1.20 -17.32
N GLU A 76 12.85 -2.47 -17.72
CA GLU A 76 11.71 -3.38 -17.81
C GLU A 76 11.00 -3.55 -16.46
N ALA A 77 11.77 -3.79 -15.39
CA ALA A 77 11.22 -3.96 -14.04
C ALA A 77 10.53 -2.69 -13.55
N LEU A 78 11.15 -1.52 -13.75
CA LEU A 78 10.53 -0.22 -13.42
C LEU A 78 9.28 0.05 -14.28
N GLY A 79 9.29 -0.39 -15.55
CA GLY A 79 8.15 -0.30 -16.45
C GLY A 79 6.93 -1.08 -15.96
N TRP A 80 7.08 -2.07 -15.08
CA TRP A 80 5.95 -2.79 -14.47
C TRP A 80 5.15 -1.94 -13.48
N LEU A 81 5.70 -0.82 -12.99
CA LEU A 81 4.95 0.10 -12.13
C LEU A 81 3.69 0.67 -12.81
N LYS A 82 3.62 0.64 -14.14
CA LYS A 82 2.43 1.03 -14.90
C LYS A 82 1.19 0.18 -14.61
N TYR A 83 1.36 -1.03 -14.07
CA TYR A 83 0.26 -1.92 -13.71
C TYR A 83 -0.32 -1.65 -12.31
N VAL A 84 0.28 -0.72 -11.56
CA VAL A 84 -0.19 -0.33 -10.23
C VAL A 84 -0.88 1.03 -10.38
N GLU A 85 -2.17 1.10 -10.17
CA GLU A 85 -2.92 2.36 -10.33
C GLU A 85 -2.66 3.33 -9.16
N ASP A 86 -2.56 2.79 -7.95
CA ASP A 86 -2.37 3.57 -6.73
C ASP A 86 -0.93 4.10 -6.59
N GLU A 87 -0.78 5.43 -6.58
CA GLU A 87 0.52 6.09 -6.40
C GLU A 87 1.16 5.73 -5.04
N ASN A 88 0.35 5.63 -3.99
CA ASN A 88 0.81 5.24 -2.65
C ASN A 88 1.44 3.84 -2.62
N GLU A 89 0.92 2.91 -3.43
CA GLU A 89 1.46 1.56 -3.55
C GLU A 89 2.76 1.54 -4.36
N ARG A 90 2.82 2.32 -5.46
CA ARG A 90 4.08 2.54 -6.21
C ARG A 90 5.18 3.10 -5.32
N LEU A 91 4.86 4.13 -4.53
CA LEU A 91 5.80 4.75 -3.60
C LEU A 91 6.29 3.77 -2.53
N CYS A 92 5.41 2.93 -1.97
CA CYS A 92 5.80 1.91 -0.99
C CYS A 92 6.70 0.83 -1.61
N LEU A 93 6.42 0.39 -2.84
CA LEU A 93 7.22 -0.63 -3.53
C LEU A 93 8.61 -0.11 -3.88
N THR A 94 8.70 1.08 -4.46
CA THR A 94 9.96 1.72 -4.86
C THR A 94 10.82 2.08 -3.65
N SER A 95 10.22 2.60 -2.58
CA SER A 95 10.94 2.91 -1.35
C SER A 95 11.42 1.66 -0.61
N TRP A 96 10.63 0.59 -0.60
CA TRP A 96 11.03 -0.71 -0.07
C TRP A 96 12.22 -1.29 -0.85
N ALA A 97 12.15 -1.30 -2.19
CA ALA A 97 13.24 -1.78 -3.03
C ALA A 97 14.52 -0.96 -2.81
N ARG A 98 14.40 0.37 -2.69
CA ARG A 98 15.51 1.25 -2.33
C ARG A 98 16.09 0.93 -0.97
N CYS A 99 15.26 0.70 0.05
CA CYS A 99 15.73 0.34 1.38
C CYS A 99 16.54 -0.96 1.38
N MET A 100 16.07 -1.97 0.65
CA MET A 100 16.78 -3.25 0.50
C MET A 100 18.10 -3.10 -0.26
N ALA A 101 18.12 -2.25 -1.31
CA ALA A 101 19.33 -1.98 -2.08
C ALA A 101 20.40 -1.23 -1.26
N THR A 102 20.01 -0.24 -0.46
CA THR A 102 20.94 0.65 0.26
C THR A 102 21.16 0.27 1.74
N LYS A 103 20.75 -0.93 2.16
CA LYS A 103 20.84 -1.42 3.56
C LYS A 103 20.12 -0.49 4.57
N LEU A 104 19.07 0.22 4.15
CA LEU A 104 18.23 1.01 5.04
C LEU A 104 17.07 0.17 5.58
N VAL A 105 16.54 0.56 6.73
CA VAL A 105 15.40 -0.13 7.35
C VAL A 105 14.09 0.47 6.83
N PHE A 106 13.29 -0.34 6.13
CA PHE A 106 11.98 0.09 5.59
C PHE A 106 11.03 0.65 6.67
N LYS A 107 11.07 0.10 7.89
CA LYS A 107 10.29 0.60 9.04
C LYS A 107 10.55 2.08 9.33
N ASP A 108 11.80 2.52 9.21
CA ASP A 108 12.17 3.91 9.50
C ASP A 108 11.80 4.85 8.35
N TRP A 109 11.78 4.33 7.11
CA TRP A 109 11.16 5.05 6.00
C TRP A 109 9.65 5.24 6.22
N CYS A 110 8.92 4.17 6.60
CA CYS A 110 7.48 4.26 6.87
C CYS A 110 7.17 5.31 7.95
N LYS A 111 7.94 5.34 9.05
CA LYS A 111 7.80 6.35 10.11
C LYS A 111 8.01 7.78 9.58
N ARG A 112 9.04 8.01 8.76
CA ARG A 112 9.29 9.32 8.14
C ARG A 112 8.20 9.73 7.16
N ALA A 113 7.60 8.77 6.47
CA ALA A 113 6.48 8.99 5.56
C ALA A 113 5.13 9.13 6.28
N GLY A 114 5.07 8.98 7.61
CA GLY A 114 3.82 9.03 8.38
C GLY A 114 2.92 7.79 8.21
N ILE A 115 3.46 6.67 7.70
CA ILE A 115 2.71 5.44 7.42
C ILE A 115 3.03 4.40 8.50
N HIS A 116 2.01 3.71 9.00
CA HIS A 116 2.23 2.58 9.90
C HIS A 116 3.03 1.46 9.18
N PRO A 117 4.05 0.85 9.81
CA PRO A 117 4.91 -0.14 9.13
C PRO A 117 4.16 -1.31 8.48
N GLU A 118 3.08 -1.76 9.13
CA GLU A 118 2.23 -2.84 8.61
C GLU A 118 1.46 -2.41 7.36
N THR A 119 0.93 -1.18 7.34
CA THR A 119 0.27 -0.60 6.17
C THR A 119 1.24 -0.50 4.99
N GLY A 120 2.47 -0.06 5.23
CA GLY A 120 3.52 -0.04 4.21
C GLY A 120 3.86 -1.44 3.67
N ARG A 121 3.91 -2.45 4.54
CA ARG A 121 4.13 -3.87 4.12
C ARG A 121 2.99 -4.40 3.26
N ARG A 122 1.75 -4.07 3.61
CA ARG A 122 0.57 -4.46 2.82
C ARG A 122 0.53 -3.78 1.47
N ARG A 123 0.83 -2.47 1.41
CA ARG A 123 0.88 -1.70 0.16
C ARG A 123 1.93 -2.24 -0.82
N LYS A 124 3.14 -2.59 -0.34
CA LYS A 124 4.14 -3.24 -1.22
C LYS A 124 3.67 -4.61 -1.71
N GLU A 125 2.98 -5.39 -0.87
CA GLU A 125 2.53 -6.74 -1.23
C GLU A 125 1.38 -6.70 -2.24
N ARG A 126 0.45 -5.76 -2.09
CA ARG A 126 -0.59 -5.47 -3.08
C ARG A 126 0.00 -5.06 -4.42
N ALA A 127 1.00 -4.16 -4.42
CA ALA A 127 1.68 -3.76 -5.64
C ALA A 127 2.33 -4.96 -6.37
N ILE A 128 3.04 -5.82 -5.64
CA ILE A 128 3.66 -7.04 -6.19
C ILE A 128 2.60 -7.99 -6.75
N LEU A 129 1.49 -8.18 -6.02
CA LEU A 129 0.39 -9.04 -6.47
C LEU A 129 -0.28 -8.50 -7.74
N ARG A 130 -0.55 -7.20 -7.83
CA ARG A 130 -1.11 -6.55 -9.03
C ARG A 130 -0.21 -6.76 -10.25
N ILE A 131 1.10 -6.56 -10.09
CA ILE A 131 2.08 -6.81 -11.15
C ILE A 131 2.10 -8.30 -11.54
N LEU A 132 2.06 -9.21 -10.56
CA LEU A 132 2.03 -10.64 -10.81
C LEU A 132 0.77 -11.04 -11.59
N LEU A 133 -0.40 -10.52 -11.21
CA LEU A 133 -1.67 -10.76 -11.88
C LEU A 133 -1.65 -10.22 -13.32
N ALA A 134 -1.08 -9.03 -13.53
CA ALA A 134 -0.93 -8.43 -14.85
C ALA A 134 0.01 -9.24 -15.76
N LEU A 135 1.13 -9.77 -15.22
CA LEU A 135 2.10 -10.57 -15.97
C LEU A 135 1.64 -12.01 -16.21
N SER A 136 0.89 -12.59 -15.27
CA SER A 136 0.43 -13.98 -15.36
C SER A 136 -0.75 -14.17 -16.32
N ARG A 137 -1.39 -13.08 -16.80
CA ARG A 137 -2.46 -13.05 -17.81
C ARG A 137 -3.32 -14.33 -17.83
N LYS A 138 -4.08 -14.57 -16.77
CA LYS A 138 -5.36 -15.30 -16.93
C LYS A 138 -6.41 -14.32 -17.45
N PRO A 139 -7.27 -14.71 -18.41
CA PRO A 139 -8.26 -13.85 -19.06
C PRO A 139 -9.47 -13.60 -18.15
N PHE A 140 -9.25 -13.21 -16.90
CA PHE A 140 -10.32 -12.78 -16.01
C PHE A 140 -10.30 -11.25 -15.94
N GLN A 141 -11.36 -10.63 -16.45
CA GLN A 141 -11.55 -9.18 -16.53
C GLN A 141 -11.69 -8.51 -15.14
N HIS A 142 -11.56 -9.25 -14.05
CA HIS A 142 -11.87 -8.81 -12.68
C HIS A 142 -10.82 -9.26 -11.63
N ASN A 143 -9.53 -9.26 -11.99
CA ASN A 143 -8.47 -9.65 -11.04
C ASN A 143 -8.32 -8.71 -9.84
N GLU A 144 -8.89 -7.51 -9.89
CA GLU A 144 -8.84 -6.52 -8.81
C GLU A 144 -9.78 -6.85 -7.65
N ILE A 145 -10.85 -7.60 -7.91
CA ILE A 145 -11.84 -7.97 -6.88
C ILE A 145 -11.21 -8.90 -5.84
N ASP A 146 -10.30 -9.80 -6.26
CA ASP A 146 -9.66 -10.77 -5.38
C ASP A 146 -8.58 -10.15 -4.47
N VAL A 147 -8.07 -8.96 -4.83
CA VAL A 147 -7.11 -8.19 -4.02
C VAL A 147 -7.83 -7.35 -2.95
N SER A 148 -9.12 -7.05 -3.17
CA SER A 148 -9.98 -6.24 -2.29
C SER A 148 -10.71 -7.07 -1.22
N ALA A 149 -10.02 -7.99 -0.54
CA ALA A 149 -10.58 -8.73 0.59
C ALA A 149 -10.75 -7.90 1.89
N LEU A 150 -10.45 -6.59 1.86
CA LEU A 150 -10.50 -5.70 3.01
C LEU A 150 -11.20 -4.39 2.65
N LEU A 151 -11.80 -3.74 3.66
CA LEU A 151 -12.36 -2.40 3.51
C LEU A 151 -11.34 -1.46 2.83
N PRO A 152 -11.78 -0.65 1.84
CA PRO A 152 -10.92 0.33 1.21
C PRO A 152 -10.35 1.31 2.27
N ASP A 153 -9.08 1.70 2.09
CA ASP A 153 -8.31 2.54 3.02
C ASP A 153 -8.91 3.97 3.13
N ALA A 154 -9.76 4.34 2.17
CA ALA A 154 -10.58 5.54 2.18
C ALA A 154 -12.04 5.17 1.83
N PRO A 155 -13.05 5.85 2.39
CA PRO A 155 -14.40 5.74 1.87
C PRO A 155 -14.41 6.28 0.43
N GLU A 156 -14.45 5.39 -0.56
CA GLU A 156 -14.77 5.73 -1.95
C GLU A 156 -16.27 6.02 -2.08
N ILE A 157 -16.76 6.99 -1.30
CA ILE A 157 -18.09 7.56 -1.45
C ILE A 157 -17.88 8.89 -2.18
N GLY A 158 -17.40 8.83 -3.42
CA GLY A 158 -17.27 10.01 -4.30
C GLY A 158 -18.52 10.27 -5.14
N ASP A 159 -19.43 9.30 -5.23
CA ASP A 159 -20.60 9.34 -6.13
C ASP A 159 -21.95 9.48 -5.40
N LYS A 160 -21.97 9.54 -4.06
CA LYS A 160 -23.24 9.60 -3.29
C LYS A 160 -23.60 10.98 -2.77
N ASP A 161 -22.91 12.02 -3.19
CA ASP A 161 -23.27 13.40 -2.83
C ASP A 161 -24.62 13.79 -3.44
N VAL A 162 -25.03 13.13 -4.54
CA VAL A 162 -26.31 13.40 -5.21
C VAL A 162 -27.50 12.71 -4.51
N ILE A 163 -27.28 11.57 -3.84
CA ILE A 163 -28.37 10.80 -3.21
C ILE A 163 -28.54 11.16 -1.73
N ILE A 164 -27.48 11.62 -1.08
CA ILE A 164 -27.55 12.16 0.28
C ILE A 164 -27.91 13.65 0.18
N ALA A 165 -29.10 13.93 -0.36
CA ALA A 165 -29.70 15.25 -0.20
C ALA A 165 -29.81 15.55 1.30
N GLU A 166 -29.32 16.70 1.72
CA GLU A 166 -29.06 17.15 3.11
C GLU A 166 -30.24 17.07 4.10
N ASN A 167 -31.40 16.50 3.76
CA ASN A 167 -32.57 16.47 4.65
C ASN A 167 -33.41 15.18 4.64
N VAL A 168 -32.97 14.09 3.98
CA VAL A 168 -33.74 12.83 3.96
C VAL A 168 -33.12 11.80 4.91
N THR A 169 -33.43 11.90 6.19
CA THR A 169 -33.01 10.93 7.23
C THR A 169 -33.78 9.61 7.18
N HIS A 170 -34.73 9.46 6.27
CA HIS A 170 -35.66 8.35 6.24
C HIS A 170 -36.10 8.02 4.80
N TRP A 171 -36.00 6.75 4.43
CA TRP A 171 -36.40 6.21 3.12
C TRP A 171 -37.92 6.01 3.00
N ARG A 172 -38.68 6.46 4.00
CA ARG A 172 -40.13 6.28 4.13
C ARG A 172 -40.82 7.62 4.04
N ALA A 173 -42.05 7.64 3.51
CA ALA A 173 -42.88 8.84 3.54
C ALA A 173 -43.16 9.25 5.02
N PRO A 174 -43.38 10.54 5.32
CA PRO A 174 -43.58 11.04 6.69
C PRO A 174 -44.73 10.37 7.45
N ASP A 175 -45.69 9.84 6.70
CA ASP A 175 -46.94 9.22 7.09
C ASP A 175 -46.95 7.69 6.92
N ALA A 176 -45.84 7.10 6.46
CA ALA A 176 -45.71 5.66 6.30
C ALA A 176 -45.55 4.96 7.65
N LYS A 177 -46.68 4.50 8.22
CA LYS A 177 -46.67 3.57 9.36
C LYS A 177 -46.07 2.23 8.91
N PRO A 178 -45.14 1.63 9.68
CA PRO A 178 -44.67 0.28 9.40
C PRO A 178 -45.86 -0.68 9.42
N SER A 179 -46.23 -1.25 8.27
CA SER A 179 -47.28 -2.27 8.13
C SER A 179 -46.94 -3.61 8.81
N ALA A 180 -45.89 -3.65 9.62
CA ALA A 180 -45.51 -4.81 10.42
C ALA A 180 -46.34 -4.94 11.73
N PHE A 181 -47.25 -4.00 12.01
CA PHE A 181 -48.04 -3.97 13.24
C PHE A 181 -49.57 -3.85 13.02
N GLU A 182 -50.10 -4.34 11.90
CA GLU A 182 -51.48 -4.86 11.89
C GLU A 182 -51.50 -6.26 12.51
N PHE A 183 -50.93 -6.40 13.71
CA PHE A 183 -51.24 -7.55 14.55
C PHE A 183 -52.68 -7.36 15.00
N ASP A 184 -53.52 -8.33 14.68
CA ASP A 184 -54.91 -8.44 15.07
C ASP A 184 -55.10 -7.93 16.51
N ASP A 185 -55.84 -6.84 16.69
CA ASP A 185 -56.03 -6.19 18.01
C ASP A 185 -56.71 -7.17 19.00
N SER A 186 -57.33 -8.25 18.51
CA SER A 186 -57.85 -9.34 19.33
C SER A 186 -56.77 -10.19 20.03
N LEU A 187 -55.51 -10.15 19.56
CA LEU A 187 -54.37 -10.83 20.21
C LEU A 187 -53.80 -10.02 21.39
N ARG A 188 -54.32 -8.82 21.66
CA ARG A 188 -53.96 -7.99 22.83
C ARG A 188 -54.85 -8.21 24.05
N ASP A 189 -55.63 -9.29 24.09
CA ASP A 189 -56.44 -9.64 25.26
C ASP A 189 -55.56 -10.11 26.44
N PHE A 190 -55.30 -9.20 27.38
CA PHE A 190 -54.55 -9.47 28.62
C PHE A 190 -55.44 -9.96 29.78
N SER A 191 -56.71 -10.28 29.51
CA SER A 191 -57.70 -10.72 30.50
C SER A 191 -57.23 -11.92 31.34
N TRP A 192 -56.48 -12.85 30.74
CA TRP A 192 -55.89 -13.99 31.43
C TRP A 192 -54.80 -13.58 32.45
N ALA A 193 -53.96 -12.61 32.08
CA ALA A 193 -52.88 -12.10 32.95
C ALA A 193 -53.46 -11.37 34.17
N GLU A 194 -54.53 -10.59 33.96
CA GLU A 194 -55.29 -9.93 35.02
C GLU A 194 -55.92 -10.96 35.99
N ALA A 195 -56.59 -11.98 35.45
CA ALA A 195 -57.16 -13.06 36.26
C ALA A 195 -56.11 -13.85 37.06
N GLN A 196 -54.90 -14.04 36.52
CA GLN A 196 -53.79 -14.66 37.27
C GLN A 196 -53.28 -13.77 38.39
N ASN A 197 -53.15 -12.46 38.16
CA ASN A 197 -52.73 -11.51 39.18
C ASN A 197 -53.74 -11.44 40.34
N GLU A 198 -55.05 -11.49 40.06
CA GLU A 198 -56.06 -11.58 41.10
C GLU A 198 -55.95 -12.87 41.92
N ARG A 199 -55.75 -14.03 41.26
CA ARG A 199 -55.50 -15.30 41.97
C ARG A 199 -54.22 -15.26 42.80
N ARG A 200 -53.19 -14.51 42.38
CA ARG A 200 -51.95 -14.33 43.16
C ARG A 200 -52.21 -13.45 44.38
N LYS A 201 -52.93 -12.33 44.22
CA LYS A 201 -53.35 -11.46 45.34
C LYS A 201 -54.20 -12.20 46.37
N GLN A 202 -55.15 -13.03 45.94
CA GLN A 202 -55.98 -13.84 46.84
C GLN A 202 -55.15 -14.87 47.63
N ARG A 203 -54.14 -15.48 47.00
CA ARG A 203 -53.22 -16.42 47.67
C ARG A 203 -52.34 -15.71 48.70
N GLU A 204 -51.82 -14.52 48.38
CA GLU A 204 -51.04 -13.71 49.32
C GLU A 204 -51.89 -13.20 50.50
N ALA A 205 -53.13 -12.78 50.24
CA ALA A 205 -54.07 -12.38 51.29
C ALA A 205 -54.37 -13.55 52.24
N LYS A 206 -54.59 -14.76 51.71
CA LYS A 206 -54.74 -15.99 52.53
C LYS A 206 -53.48 -16.32 53.33
N ARG A 207 -52.28 -16.13 52.76
CA ARG A 207 -51.00 -16.34 53.46
C ARG A 207 -50.71 -15.33 54.56
N LYS A 208 -51.28 -14.12 54.48
CA LYS A 208 -51.17 -13.08 55.52
C LYS A 208 -52.22 -13.21 56.63
N ALA A 209 -53.32 -13.90 56.35
CA ALA A 209 -54.41 -14.11 57.31
C ALA A 209 -54.29 -15.41 58.12
N ALA A 210 -53.36 -16.29 57.75
CA ALA A 210 -52.94 -17.47 58.51
C ALA A 210 -51.66 -17.15 59.30
#